data_AF-A0AAV5UM54-F1
#
_entry.id   AF-A0AAV5UM54-F1
#
_cell.length_a   1.000
_cell.length_b   1.000
_cell.length_c   1.000
_cell.angle_alpha   90.00
_cell.angle_beta   90.00
_cell.angle_gamma   90.00
#
_symmetry.space_group_name_H-M   'P 1'
#
loop_
_entity.id
_entity.type
_entity.pdbx_description
1 polymer ?
#
loop_
_entity_poly.entity_id
_entity_poly.type
_entity_poly.pdbx_seq_one_letter_code
_entity_poly.pdbx_strand_id
1 'polypeptide(L)'
;NWTSVSESFKTRFFNTISCGFMGVLMILTAFLPVENKILCAIFITVTQSLVGFSSAGFYKAATIVTKQYTDFLVALMGVAISTSFIWESFLVWKVAPDSTWDQWFILLVFHGAVQAASNLIYRVLIRPEPEKFTEIKQTEEDNSNQ
;
A
#
# COMPACT_ATOMS: atom_id res chain seq x y z
N ASN A 1 -22.02 -8.91 -11.38
CA ASN A 1 -22.41 -8.49 -10.02
C ASN A 1 -21.15 -8.42 -9.16
N TRP A 2 -20.74 -7.23 -8.68
CA TRP A 2 -19.43 -7.02 -8.02
C TRP A 2 -19.29 -7.78 -6.69
N THR A 3 -20.41 -8.09 -6.06
CA THR A 3 -20.51 -8.94 -4.87
C THR A 3 -20.01 -10.37 -5.10
N SER A 4 -20.12 -10.90 -6.32
CA SER A 4 -19.75 -12.28 -6.66
C SER A 4 -18.25 -12.49 -6.92
N VAL A 5 -17.44 -11.44 -6.93
CA VAL A 5 -16.00 -11.53 -7.19
C VAL A 5 -15.26 -11.93 -5.91
N SER A 6 -14.25 -12.79 -6.04
CA SER A 6 -13.42 -13.26 -4.91
C SER A 6 -12.79 -12.07 -4.15
N GLU A 7 -12.80 -12.14 -2.83
CA GLU A 7 -12.17 -11.12 -1.95
C GLU A 7 -10.67 -10.99 -2.22
N SER A 8 -10.02 -12.09 -2.60
CA SER A 8 -8.62 -12.07 -3.04
C SER A 8 -8.40 -11.25 -4.31
N PHE A 9 -9.33 -11.30 -5.26
CA PHE A 9 -9.24 -10.48 -6.47
C PHE A 9 -9.48 -9.01 -6.15
N LYS A 10 -10.48 -8.69 -5.32
CA LYS A 10 -10.80 -7.31 -4.93
C LYS A 10 -9.61 -6.64 -4.25
N THR A 11 -9.03 -7.27 -3.24
CA THR A 11 -7.88 -6.71 -2.50
C THR A 11 -6.66 -6.50 -3.40
N ARG A 12 -6.36 -7.46 -4.29
CA ARG A 12 -5.28 -7.32 -5.29
C ARG A 12 -5.52 -6.19 -6.29
N PHE A 13 -6.76 -6.01 -6.73
CA PHE A 13 -7.16 -4.93 -7.62
C PHE A 13 -6.97 -3.56 -6.97
N PHE A 14 -7.48 -3.39 -5.74
CA PHE A 14 -7.30 -2.15 -4.97
C PHE A 14 -5.83 -1.87 -4.68
N ASN A 15 -5.02 -2.89 -4.33
CA ASN A 15 -3.59 -2.71 -4.11
C ASN A 15 -2.85 -2.33 -5.40
N THR A 16 -3.23 -2.89 -6.55
CA THR A 16 -2.61 -2.56 -7.84
C THR A 16 -2.91 -1.12 -8.25
N ILE A 17 -4.13 -0.64 -8.02
CA ILE A 17 -4.48 0.77 -8.25
C ILE A 17 -3.73 1.66 -7.27
N SER A 18 -3.75 1.32 -6.00
CA SER A 18 -3.19 2.19 -4.98
C SER A 18 -1.67 2.27 -5.02
N CYS A 19 -0.95 1.15 -5.09
CA CYS A 19 0.53 1.17 -5.11
C CYS A 19 1.08 1.16 -6.53
N GLY A 20 0.52 0.32 -7.41
CA GLY A 20 1.03 0.16 -8.78
C GLY A 20 0.79 1.40 -9.63
N PHE A 21 -0.47 1.83 -9.77
CA PHE A 21 -0.80 2.99 -10.60
C PHE A 21 -0.27 4.30 -10.00
N MET A 22 -0.29 4.45 -8.68
CA MET A 22 0.33 5.59 -8.01
C MET A 22 1.85 5.65 -8.25
N GLY A 23 2.55 4.51 -8.20
CA GLY A 23 3.99 4.45 -8.50
C GLY A 23 4.30 4.89 -9.94
N VAL A 24 3.46 4.47 -10.90
CA VAL A 24 3.58 4.92 -12.30
C VAL A 24 3.31 6.41 -12.42
N LEU A 25 2.27 6.94 -11.77
CA LEU A 25 1.96 8.38 -11.79
C LEU A 25 3.07 9.23 -11.17
N MET A 26 3.71 8.78 -10.10
CA MET A 26 4.88 9.44 -9.51
C MET A 26 6.03 9.56 -10.52
N ILE A 27 6.35 8.47 -11.21
CA ILE A 27 7.40 8.46 -12.23
C ILE A 27 7.02 9.40 -13.39
N LEU A 28 5.78 9.35 -13.87
CA LEU A 28 5.31 10.26 -14.92
C LEU A 28 5.38 11.73 -14.50
N THR A 29 5.09 12.03 -13.22
CA THR A 29 5.20 13.38 -12.65
C THR A 29 6.64 13.89 -12.71
N ALA A 30 7.64 13.01 -12.52
CA ALA A 30 9.04 13.38 -12.60
C ALA A 30 9.45 13.84 -14.02
N PHE A 31 8.82 13.33 -15.07
CA PHE A 31 9.12 13.72 -16.45
C PHE A 31 8.29 14.92 -16.94
N LEU A 32 7.45 15.50 -16.08
CA LEU A 32 6.56 16.58 -16.46
C LEU A 32 7.32 17.93 -16.48
N PRO A 33 7.13 18.77 -17.51
CA PRO A 33 7.73 20.11 -17.54
C PRO A 33 7.16 20.98 -16.41
N VAL A 34 8.05 21.53 -15.58
CA VAL A 34 7.73 22.33 -14.39
C VAL A 34 7.00 23.63 -14.72
N GLU A 35 7.06 24.07 -15.97
CA GLU A 35 6.35 25.22 -16.50
C GLU A 35 4.83 25.03 -16.44
N ASN A 36 4.35 23.79 -16.56
CA ASN A 36 2.93 23.47 -16.49
C ASN A 36 2.47 23.12 -15.07
N LYS A 37 2.47 24.14 -14.20
CA LYS A 37 2.13 24.02 -12.77
C LYS A 37 0.77 23.37 -12.52
N ILE A 38 -0.23 23.63 -13.39
CA ILE A 38 -1.58 23.06 -13.25
C ILE A 38 -1.53 21.54 -13.45
N LEU A 39 -0.83 21.08 -14.48
CA LEU A 39 -0.72 19.65 -14.77
C LEU A 39 0.06 18.92 -13.67
N CYS A 40 1.15 19.52 -13.15
CA CYS A 40 1.87 18.99 -11.99
C CYS A 40 0.95 18.85 -10.77
N ALA A 41 0.15 19.87 -10.47
CA ALA A 41 -0.77 19.86 -9.34
C ALA A 41 -1.86 18.79 -9.49
N ILE A 42 -2.40 18.59 -10.69
CA ILE A 42 -3.37 17.53 -10.98
C ILE A 42 -2.74 16.15 -10.69
N PHE A 43 -1.55 15.89 -11.21
CA PHE A 43 -0.87 14.60 -11.04
C PHE A 43 -0.56 14.32 -9.56
N ILE A 44 -0.07 15.31 -8.82
CA ILE A 44 0.18 15.18 -7.38
C ILE A 44 -1.14 14.93 -6.64
N THR A 45 -2.21 15.65 -6.97
CA THR A 45 -3.53 15.48 -6.32
C THR A 45 -4.10 14.09 -6.57
N VAL A 46 -4.04 13.60 -7.80
CA VAL A 46 -4.47 12.23 -8.15
C VAL A 46 -3.63 11.22 -7.37
N THR A 47 -2.31 11.38 -7.32
CA THR A 47 -1.40 10.53 -6.54
C THR A 47 -1.82 10.50 -5.06
N GLN A 48 -2.06 11.67 -4.44
CA GLN A 48 -2.51 11.75 -3.05
C GLN A 48 -3.87 11.09 -2.82
N SER A 49 -4.81 11.20 -3.77
CA SER A 49 -6.10 10.50 -3.67
C SER A 49 -5.94 8.97 -3.67
N LEU A 50 -4.96 8.43 -4.41
CA LEU A 50 -4.69 6.99 -4.48
C LEU A 50 -4.10 6.44 -3.17
N VAL A 51 -3.48 7.28 -2.34
CA VAL A 51 -3.06 6.92 -0.98
C VAL A 51 -4.27 6.52 -0.14
N GLY A 52 -5.40 7.21 -0.30
CA GLY A 52 -6.66 6.89 0.39
C GLY A 52 -7.20 5.51 0.03
N PHE A 53 -7.05 5.09 -1.23
CA PHE A 53 -7.45 3.74 -1.69
C PHE A 53 -6.58 2.62 -1.12
N SER A 54 -5.39 2.93 -0.62
CA SER A 54 -4.46 1.96 -0.03
C SER A 54 -5.06 1.26 1.19
N SER A 55 -5.87 2.01 1.95
CA SER A 55 -6.70 1.52 3.05
C SER A 55 -7.68 0.41 2.66
N ALA A 56 -8.19 0.40 1.43
CA ALA A 56 -9.12 -0.63 0.96
C ALA A 56 -8.42 -1.91 0.47
N GLY A 57 -7.12 -1.83 0.13
CA GLY A 57 -6.33 -2.93 -0.39
C GLY A 57 -5.66 -3.75 0.71
N PHE A 58 -4.54 -3.25 1.22
CA PHE A 58 -3.69 -4.04 2.11
C PHE A 58 -4.24 -4.15 3.53
N TYR A 59 -4.91 -3.13 4.08
CA TYR A 59 -5.54 -3.26 5.40
C TYR A 59 -6.68 -4.28 5.37
N LYS A 60 -7.50 -4.29 4.31
CA LYS A 60 -8.53 -5.31 4.13
C LYS A 60 -7.94 -6.71 3.93
N ALA A 61 -6.83 -6.83 3.20
CA ALA A 61 -6.15 -8.12 3.09
C ALA A 61 -5.58 -8.59 4.43
N ALA A 62 -5.00 -7.69 5.22
CA ALA A 62 -4.55 -7.99 6.58
C ALA A 62 -5.71 -8.52 7.43
N THR A 63 -6.88 -7.88 7.40
CA THR A 63 -8.03 -8.34 8.19
C THR A 63 -8.51 -9.75 7.79
N ILE A 64 -8.50 -10.06 6.50
CA ILE A 64 -8.86 -11.40 5.97
C ILE A 64 -7.86 -12.46 6.44
N VAL A 65 -6.56 -12.14 6.39
CA VAL A 65 -5.45 -13.04 6.74
C VAL A 65 -5.45 -13.33 8.24
N THR A 66 -5.62 -12.32 9.09
CA THR A 66 -5.45 -12.46 10.55
C THR A 66 -6.72 -12.69 11.35
N LYS A 67 -7.91 -12.40 10.79
CA LYS A 67 -9.20 -12.52 11.48
C LYS A 67 -9.19 -11.91 12.89
N GLN A 68 -9.08 -12.74 13.94
CA GLN A 68 -9.07 -12.35 15.35
C GLN A 68 -7.86 -11.52 15.79
N TYR A 69 -6.75 -11.54 15.04
CA TYR A 69 -5.54 -10.76 15.34
C TYR A 69 -5.44 -9.47 14.53
N THR A 70 -6.54 -9.05 13.90
CA THR A 70 -6.57 -7.87 13.02
C THR A 70 -6.10 -6.61 13.71
N ASP A 71 -6.59 -6.32 14.92
CA ASP A 71 -6.26 -5.07 15.62
C ASP A 71 -4.76 -4.96 15.90
N PHE A 72 -4.13 -6.08 16.27
CA PHE A 72 -2.68 -6.13 16.49
C PHE A 72 -1.89 -5.91 15.18
N LEU A 73 -2.25 -6.59 14.09
CA LEU A 73 -1.54 -6.44 12.82
C LEU A 73 -1.74 -5.04 12.23
N VAL A 74 -2.95 -4.47 12.33
CA VAL A 74 -3.25 -3.11 11.89
C VAL A 74 -2.46 -2.07 12.68
N ALA A 75 -2.30 -2.26 14.00
CA ALA A 75 -1.43 -1.41 14.80
C ALA A 75 0.03 -1.47 14.33
N LEU A 76 0.55 -2.67 14.05
CA LEU A 76 1.92 -2.84 13.52
C LEU A 76 2.11 -2.16 12.16
N MET A 77 1.13 -2.27 11.26
CA MET A 77 1.14 -1.55 9.99
C MET A 77 1.16 -0.02 10.21
N GLY A 78 0.41 0.50 11.18
CA GLY A 78 0.42 1.91 11.54
C GLY A 78 1.79 2.41 12.02
N VAL A 79 2.48 1.62 12.85
CA VAL A 79 3.87 1.91 13.28
C VAL A 79 4.82 1.93 12.08
N ALA A 80 4.71 0.96 11.19
CA ALA A 80 5.54 0.88 9.98
C ALA A 80 5.34 2.10 9.05
N ILE A 81 4.08 2.51 8.83
CA ILE A 81 3.74 3.70 8.03
C ILE A 81 4.30 4.97 8.68
N SER A 82 4.12 5.13 9.99
CA SER A 82 4.61 6.29 10.72
C SER A 82 6.14 6.40 10.64
N THR A 83 6.83 5.27 10.79
CA THR A 83 8.30 5.20 10.65
C THR A 83 8.74 5.54 9.22
N SER A 84 7.98 5.14 8.21
CA SER A 84 8.26 5.44 6.81
C SER A 84 8.18 6.95 6.53
N PHE A 85 7.17 7.66 7.05
CA PHE A 85 7.07 9.12 6.91
C PHE A 85 8.21 9.88 7.57
N ILE A 86 8.66 9.41 8.74
CA ILE A 86 9.84 9.97 9.42
C ILE A 86 11.06 9.78 8.53
N TRP A 87 11.25 8.57 7.98
CA TRP A 87 12.37 8.26 7.10
C TRP A 87 12.37 9.10 5.81
N GLU A 88 11.20 9.29 5.20
CA GLU A 88 11.05 10.12 4.00
C GLU A 88 11.49 11.57 4.26
N SER A 89 11.18 12.13 5.42
CA SER A 89 11.60 13.48 5.80
C SER A 89 13.13 13.62 5.82
N PHE A 90 13.84 12.62 6.36
CA PHE A 90 15.31 12.60 6.33
C PHE A 90 15.87 12.39 4.92
N LEU A 91 15.20 11.59 4.10
CA LEU A 91 15.61 11.38 2.70
C LEU A 91 15.53 12.68 1.90
N VAL A 92 14.44 13.42 2.03
CA VAL A 92 14.26 14.73 1.38
C VAL A 92 15.35 15.70 1.84
N TRP A 93 15.60 15.79 3.14
CA TRP A 93 16.66 16.63 3.69
C TRP A 93 18.05 16.34 3.10
N LYS A 94 18.34 15.05 2.83
CA LYS A 94 19.64 14.64 2.28
C LYS A 94 19.74 14.78 0.75
N VAL A 95 18.68 14.43 0.01
CA VAL A 95 18.70 14.32 -1.45
C VAL A 95 18.30 15.64 -2.12
N ALA A 96 17.39 16.40 -1.51
CA ALA A 96 16.88 17.66 -2.05
C ALA A 96 17.08 18.85 -1.10
N PRO A 97 18.31 19.12 -0.62
CA PRO A 97 18.56 20.22 0.31
C PRO A 97 18.25 21.60 -0.30
N ASP A 98 18.47 21.76 -1.61
CA ASP A 98 18.25 23.01 -2.33
C ASP A 98 16.87 23.06 -3.01
N SER A 99 16.08 21.98 -2.88
CA SER A 99 14.75 21.85 -3.48
C SER A 99 14.70 22.10 -4.99
N THR A 100 15.78 21.75 -5.71
CA THR A 100 15.82 21.89 -7.18
C THR A 100 15.08 20.75 -7.87
N TRP A 101 14.60 20.99 -9.09
CA TRP A 101 13.84 19.98 -9.83
C TRP A 101 14.62 18.68 -10.04
N ASP A 102 15.91 18.73 -10.37
CA ASP A 102 16.73 17.54 -10.57
C ASP A 102 16.84 16.67 -9.30
N GLN A 103 16.86 17.30 -8.12
CA GLN A 103 16.86 16.59 -6.84
C GLN A 103 15.50 15.91 -6.60
N TRP A 104 14.40 16.62 -6.87
CA TRP A 104 13.04 16.10 -6.76
C TRP A 104 12.74 15.02 -7.80
N PHE A 105 13.32 15.10 -9.00
CA PHE A 105 13.23 14.09 -10.04
C PHE A 105 13.70 12.73 -9.51
N ILE A 106 14.87 12.70 -8.88
CA ILE A 106 15.44 11.48 -8.30
C ILE A 106 14.51 10.92 -7.22
N LEU A 107 13.98 11.78 -6.34
CA LEU A 107 13.05 11.37 -5.28
C LEU A 107 11.74 10.78 -5.83
N LEU A 108 11.13 11.43 -6.82
CA LEU A 108 9.87 10.99 -7.45
C LEU A 108 10.04 9.66 -8.18
N VAL A 109 11.12 9.51 -8.96
CA VAL A 109 11.43 8.26 -9.67
C VAL A 109 11.72 7.14 -8.67
N PHE A 110 12.55 7.41 -7.66
CA PHE A 110 12.89 6.42 -6.63
C PHE A 110 11.64 5.95 -5.86
N HIS A 111 10.83 6.89 -5.36
CA HIS A 111 9.63 6.55 -4.62
C HIS A 111 8.61 5.79 -5.50
N GLY A 112 8.42 6.24 -6.74
CA GLY A 112 7.55 5.55 -7.70
C GLY A 112 8.02 4.13 -8.02
N ALA A 113 9.33 3.91 -8.15
CA ALA A 113 9.91 2.58 -8.35
C ALA A 113 9.70 1.67 -7.13
N VAL A 114 9.89 2.18 -5.91
CA VAL A 114 9.64 1.44 -4.67
C VAL A 114 8.16 1.05 -4.55
N GLN A 115 7.23 1.94 -4.88
CA GLN A 115 5.79 1.65 -4.92
C GLN A 115 5.43 0.55 -5.92
N ALA A 116 5.97 0.64 -7.14
CA ALA A 116 5.76 -0.37 -8.18
C ALA A 116 6.33 -1.74 -7.78
N ALA A 117 7.54 -1.77 -7.21
CA ALA A 117 8.16 -2.98 -6.69
C ALA A 117 7.36 -3.59 -5.52
N SER A 118 6.89 -2.75 -4.60
CA SER A 118 6.05 -3.20 -3.48
C SER A 118 4.75 -3.85 -3.96
N ASN A 119 4.13 -3.31 -5.02
CA ASN A 119 2.96 -3.93 -5.63
C ASN A 119 3.28 -5.29 -6.28
N LEU A 120 4.44 -5.43 -6.93
CA LEU A 120 4.89 -6.72 -7.48
C LEU A 120 5.09 -7.76 -6.36
N ILE A 121 5.77 -7.36 -5.28
CA ILE A 121 5.98 -8.20 -4.10
C ILE A 121 4.63 -8.63 -3.51
N TYR A 122 3.69 -7.70 -3.33
CA TYR A 122 2.37 -8.00 -2.83
C TYR A 122 1.63 -9.03 -3.70
N ARG A 123 1.68 -8.87 -5.02
CA ARG A 123 1.01 -9.80 -5.94
C ARG A 123 1.58 -11.22 -5.88
N VAL A 124 2.88 -11.37 -5.62
CA VAL A 124 3.56 -12.66 -5.57
C VAL A 124 3.41 -13.33 -4.20
N LEU A 125 3.59 -12.56 -3.12
CA LEU A 125 3.67 -13.10 -1.76
C LEU A 125 2.33 -13.15 -1.04
N ILE A 126 1.45 -12.16 -1.23
CA ILE A 126 0.23 -12.06 -0.45
C ILE A 126 -0.90 -12.89 -1.07
N ARG A 127 -1.41 -13.82 -0.27
CA ARG A 127 -2.63 -14.59 -0.52
C ARG A 127 -3.67 -14.14 0.50
N PRO A 128 -4.68 -13.35 0.07
CA PRO A 128 -5.76 -12.89 0.93
C PRO A 128 -6.74 -14.04 1.24
N GLU A 129 -6.26 -14.99 2.02
CA GLU A 129 -6.99 -16.14 2.54
C GLU A 129 -6.70 -16.23 4.05
N PRO A 130 -7.65 -16.69 4.87
CA PRO A 130 -7.40 -16.86 6.29
C PRO A 130 -6.23 -17.80 6.56
N GLU A 131 -5.32 -17.38 7.42
CA GLU A 131 -4.15 -18.19 7.75
C GLU A 131 -4.49 -19.33 8.71
N LYS A 132 -3.72 -20.42 8.65
CA LYS A 132 -3.97 -21.64 9.43
C LYS A 132 -3.98 -21.41 10.95
N PHE A 133 -3.20 -20.44 11.43
CA PHE A 133 -3.19 -20.09 12.87
C PHE A 133 -4.49 -19.41 13.33
N THR A 134 -5.36 -19.01 12.39
CA THR A 134 -6.70 -18.47 12.67
C THR A 134 -7.80 -19.53 12.64
N GLU A 135 -7.46 -20.79 12.34
CA GLU A 135 -8.39 -21.91 12.47
C GLU A 135 -8.60 -22.20 13.96
N ILE A 136 -9.80 -21.90 14.46
CA ILE A 136 -10.21 -22.32 15.80
C ILE A 136 -10.33 -23.85 15.76
N LYS A 137 -9.40 -24.57 16.39
CA LYS A 137 -9.56 -26.00 16.61
C LYS A 137 -10.78 -26.21 17.52
N GLN A 138 -11.91 -26.61 16.95
CA GLN A 138 -12.94 -27.32 17.71
C GLN A 138 -12.36 -28.67 18.10
N THR A 139 -11.63 -28.74 19.21
CA THR A 139 -11.22 -30.01 19.80
C THR A 139 -11.25 -29.79 21.30
N GLU A 140 -12.32 -30.26 21.94
CA GLU A 140 -12.37 -30.91 23.27
C GLU A 140 -13.68 -30.77 24.08
N GLU A 141 -14.77 -30.15 23.58
CA GLU A 141 -16.05 -30.12 24.32
C GLU A 141 -17.13 -31.12 23.86
N ASP A 142 -16.94 -31.85 22.75
CA ASP A 142 -17.95 -32.82 22.26
C ASP A 142 -17.68 -34.27 22.69
N ASN A 143 -16.56 -34.55 23.38
CA ASN A 143 -16.21 -35.88 23.87
C ASN A 143 -16.45 -36.08 25.39
N SER A 144 -17.05 -35.10 26.09
CA SER A 144 -17.50 -35.28 27.48
C SER A 144 -19.00 -35.51 27.63
N ASN A 145 -19.73 -35.63 26.51
CA ASN A 145 -21.18 -35.87 26.47
C ASN A 145 -21.60 -37.14 25.69
N GLN A 146 -20.64 -38.05 25.40
CA GLN A 146 -20.91 -39.44 24.99
C GLN A 146 -20.35 -40.41 26.04
#